data_AF-A0A2E0BSI0-F1
#
_entry.id   AF-A0A2E0BSI0-F1
#
_cell.length_a   1.000
_cell.length_b   1.000
_cell.length_c   1.000
_cell.angle_alpha   90.00
_cell.angle_beta   90.00
_cell.angle_gamma   90.00
#
_symmetry.space_group_name_H-M   'P 1'
#
loop_
_entity.id
_entity.type
_entity.pdbx_description
1 polymer ?
#
loop_
_entity_poly.entity_id
_entity_poly.type
_entity_poly.pdbx_seq_one_letter_code
_entity_poly.pdbx_strand_id
1 'polypeptide(L)' 'MTKQDKVLNYLTRGKTLSQDSAYSMFEVGNLRATISDIKPALKKSGFTVVRSTGRQGETRYGASKTRRRATSRR' A
#
# COMPACT_ATOMS: atom_id res chain seq x y z
N MET A 1 -8.52 16.15 3.44
CA MET A 1 -7.76 14.95 3.02
C MET A 1 -7.33 14.19 4.26
N THR A 2 -7.78 12.94 4.42
CA THR A 2 -7.48 12.12 5.61
C THR A 2 -6.07 11.51 5.54
N LYS A 3 -5.56 10.98 6.66
CA LYS A 3 -4.28 10.23 6.67
C LYS A 3 -4.35 8.99 5.76
N GLN A 4 -5.50 8.32 5.72
CA GLN A 4 -5.79 7.21 4.82
C GLN A 4 -5.68 7.62 3.35
N ASP A 5 -6.27 8.76 2.96
CA ASP A 5 -6.20 9.28 1.58
C ASP A 5 -4.75 9.57 1.16
N LYS A 6 -3.95 10.14 2.08
CA LYS A 6 -2.52 10.40 1.84
C LYS A 6 -1.76 9.12 1.54
N VAL A 7 -1.95 8.08 2.36
CA VAL A 7 -1.31 6.77 2.17
C VAL A 7 -1.80 6.13 0.86
N LEU A 8 -3.11 6.13 0.61
CA LEU A 8 -3.69 5.60 -0.62
C LEU A 8 -3.06 6.24 -1.87
N ASN A 9 -3.06 7.57 -1.92
CA ASN A 9 -2.49 8.34 -3.04
C ASN A 9 -0.99 8.12 -3.20
N TYR A 10 -0.25 7.94 -2.10
CA TYR A 10 1.18 7.70 -2.15
C TYR A 10 1.51 6.32 -2.74
N LEU A 11 0.76 5.28 -2.33
CA LEU A 11 0.96 3.92 -2.81
C LEU A 11 0.56 3.76 -4.28
N THR A 12 -0.55 4.36 -4.71
CA THR A 12 -1.01 4.27 -6.11
C THR A 12 -0.04 4.94 -7.11
N ARG A 13 0.80 5.87 -6.64
CA ARG A 13 1.92 6.45 -7.41
C ARG A 13 3.11 5.49 -7.60
N GLY A 14 3.01 4.25 -7.10
CA GLY A 14 4.07 3.23 -7.23
C GLY A 14 5.20 3.36 -6.20
N LYS A 15 5.02 4.20 -5.17
CA LYS A 15 6.00 4.34 -4.08
C LYS A 15 5.71 3.32 -2.97
N THR A 16 6.69 3.12 -2.09
CA THR A 16 6.57 2.25 -0.92
C THR A 16 6.70 3.04 0.38
N LEU A 17 6.05 2.57 1.44
CA LEU A 17 6.09 3.16 2.78
C LEU A 17 6.54 2.14 3.82
N SER A 18 7.48 2.54 4.67
CA SER A 18 7.71 1.90 5.97
C SER A 18 6.88 2.60 7.04
N GLN A 19 6.80 1.99 8.23
CA GLN A 19 6.16 2.59 9.40
C GLN A 19 6.75 3.98 9.71
N ASP A 20 8.08 4.11 9.71
CA ASP A 20 8.76 5.36 10.04
C ASP A 20 8.49 6.44 8.99
N SER A 21 8.55 6.11 7.70
CA SER A 21 8.21 7.07 6.65
C SER A 21 6.74 7.50 6.71
N ALA A 22 5.84 6.58 7.01
CA ALA A 22 4.42 6.90 7.16
C ALA A 22 4.16 7.84 8.35
N TYR A 23 4.90 7.67 9.45
CA TYR A 23 4.85 8.58 10.59
C TYR A 23 5.44 9.95 10.22
N SER A 24 6.66 10.02 9.69
CA SER A 24 7.32 11.30 9.39
C SER A 24 6.61 12.11 8.30
N MET A 25 5.96 11.46 7.33
CA MET A 25 5.29 12.15 6.22
C MET A 25 3.83 12.47 6.50
N PHE A 26 3.11 11.58 7.20
CA PHE A 26 1.66 11.62 7.31
C PHE A 26 1.14 11.45 8.74
N GLU A 27 2.04 11.34 9.73
CA GLU A 27 1.74 11.13 11.15
C GLU A 27 0.88 9.89 11.40
N VAL A 28 1.13 8.82 10.65
CA VAL A 28 0.42 7.55 10.80
C VAL A 28 1.13 6.70 11.85
N GLY A 29 0.56 6.62 13.06
CA GLY A 29 1.13 5.84 14.17
C GLY A 29 1.07 4.32 13.97
N ASN A 30 0.10 3.82 13.20
CA ASN A 30 -0.04 2.40 12.89
C ASN A 30 -0.32 2.19 11.40
N LEU A 31 0.74 2.12 10.60
CA LEU A 31 0.64 1.94 9.15
C LEU A 31 -0.08 0.65 8.80
N ARG A 32 0.14 -0.44 9.55
CA ARG A 32 -0.47 -1.73 9.26
C ARG A 32 -2.00 -1.67 9.39
N ALA A 33 -2.52 -0.99 10.41
CA ALA A 33 -3.96 -0.75 10.55
C ALA A 33 -4.48 0.11 9.39
N THR A 34 -3.81 1.23 9.09
CA THR A 34 -4.19 2.10 7.97
C THR A 34 -4.20 1.37 6.62
N ILE A 35 -3.23 0.50 6.37
CA ILE A 35 -3.17 -0.35 5.17
C ILE A 35 -4.39 -1.28 5.11
N SER A 36 -4.78 -1.88 6.23
CA SER A 36 -5.99 -2.73 6.29
C SER A 36 -7.24 -1.93 5.95
N ASP A 37 -7.37 -0.70 6.47
CA ASP A 37 -8.52 0.17 6.21
C ASP A 37 -8.62 0.57 4.72
N ILE A 38 -7.50 0.89 4.07
CA ILE A 38 -7.49 1.33 2.67
C ILE A 38 -7.43 0.17 1.66
N LYS A 39 -7.21 -1.07 2.12
CA LYS A 39 -7.09 -2.24 1.25
C LYS A 39 -8.32 -2.46 0.35
N PRO A 40 -9.57 -2.30 0.83
CA PRO A 40 -10.75 -2.37 -0.04
C PRO A 40 -10.74 -1.28 -1.13
N ALA A 41 -10.32 -0.06 -0.80
CA ALA A 41 -10.23 1.05 -1.75
C ALA A 41 -9.17 0.78 -2.83
N LEU A 42 -7.97 0.34 -2.44
CA LEU A 42 -6.92 -0.07 -3.38
C LEU A 42 -7.41 -1.17 -4.33
N LYS A 43 -8.10 -2.19 -3.80
CA LYS A 43 -8.66 -3.28 -4.61
C LYS A 43 -9.69 -2.78 -5.61
N LYS A 44 -10.58 -1.86 -5.20
CA LYS A 44 -11.57 -1.23 -6.09
C LYS A 44 -10.90 -0.42 -7.21
N SER A 45 -9.76 0.21 -6.93
CA SER A 45 -8.93 0.93 -7.90
C SER A 45 -8.03 0.02 -8.76
N GLY A 46 -8.12 -1.31 -8.64
CA GLY A 46 -7.32 -2.25 -9.43
C GLY A 46 -5.89 -2.47 -8.94
N PHE A 47 -5.62 -2.18 -7.67
CA PHE A 47 -4.33 -2.41 -7.03
C PHE A 47 -4.41 -3.47 -5.92
N THR A 48 -3.30 -4.18 -5.72
CA THR A 48 -3.09 -5.10 -4.60
C THR A 48 -1.94 -4.58 -3.74
N VAL A 49 -2.10 -4.64 -2.42
CA VAL A 49 -1.02 -4.33 -1.47
C VAL A 49 0.06 -5.41 -1.56
N VAL A 50 1.32 -4.99 -1.70
CA VAL A 50 2.49 -5.86 -1.69
C VAL A 50 3.35 -5.50 -0.49
N ARG A 51 3.85 -6.51 0.21
CA ARG A 51 4.81 -6.36 1.30
C ARG A 51 6.20 -6.74 0.78
N SER A 52 7.20 -5.94 1.09
CA SER A 52 8.60 -6.25 0.85
C SER A 52 9.44 -5.92 2.08
N THR A 53 10.65 -6.46 2.10
CA THR A 53 11.67 -6.11 3.09
C THR A 53 12.63 -5.10 2.45
N GLY A 54 12.86 -3.97 3.12
CA GLY A 54 13.81 -2.96 2.70
C GLY A 54 15.25 -3.38 2.94
N ARG A 55 16.20 -2.54 2.52
CA ARG A 55 17.64 -2.84 2.64
C ARG A 55 18.12 -2.95 4.09
N GLN A 56 17.43 -2.31 5.03
CA GLN A 56 17.77 -2.33 6.45
C GLN A 56 16.90 -3.33 7.23
N GLY A 57 16.19 -4.23 6.54
CA GLY A 57 15.31 -5.22 7.17
C GLY A 57 13.91 -4.69 7.53
N GLU A 58 13.62 -3.42 7.22
CA GLU A 58 12.33 -2.80 7.56
C GLU A 58 11.21 -3.31 6.65
N THR A 59 10.01 -3.49 7.21
CA THR A 59 8.85 -3.85 6.39
C THR A 59 8.38 -2.63 5.59
N ARG A 60 8.25 -2.81 4.28
CA ARG A 60 7.70 -1.82 3.35
C ARG A 60 6.41 -2.32 2.70
N TYR A 61 5.45 -1.41 2.56
CA TYR A 61 4.19 -1.63 1.87
C TYR A 61 4.18 -0.85 0.56
N GLY A 62 3.79 -1.50 -0.53
CA GLY A 62 3.58 -0.91 -1.85
C GLY A 62 2.22 -1.28 -2.41
N ALA A 63 1.85 -0.68 -3.54
CA ALA A 63 0.72 -1.13 -4.35
C ALA A 63 1.21 -1.57 -5.72
N SER A 64 0.76 -2.76 -6.16
CA SER A 64 1.01 -3.27 -7.49
C SER A 64 -0.30 -3.38 -8.25
N LYS A 65 -0.30 -3.05 -9.55
CA LYS A 65 -1.49 -3.22 -10.39
C LYS A 65 -1.88 -4.70 -10.36
N THR A 66 -3.13 -4.97 -10.05
CA THR A 66 -3.67 -6.32 -10.12
C THR A 66 -3.66 -6.75 -11.58
N ARG A 67 -2.67 -7.57 -11.97
CA ARG A 67 -2.76 -8.32 -13.23
C ARG A 67 -3.97 -9.23 -13.06
N ARG A 68 -5.09 -8.93 -13.72
CA ARG A 68 -6.17 -9.90 -13.92
C ARG A 68 -5.49 -11.11 -14.55
N ARG A 69 -5.26 -12.17 -13.76
CA ARG A 69 -4.86 -13.46 -14.32
C ARG A 69 -5.99 -13.82 -15.27
N ALA A 70 -5.72 -13.76 -16.57
CA ALA A 70 -6.58 -14.36 -17.56
C ALA A 70 -6.55 -15.85 -17.24
N THR A 71 -7.56 -16.33 -16.52
CA THR A 71 -7.77 -17.77 -16.38
C THR A 71 -8.08 -18.27 -17.78
N SER A 72 -7.04 -18.74 -18.47
CA SER A 72 -7.19 -19.60 -19.63
C SER A 72 -7.90 -20.85 -19.13
N ARG A 73 -9.24 -20.86 -19.23
CA ARG A 73 -10.02 -22.07 -19.13
C ARG A 73 -9.74 -22.83 -20.44
N ARG A 74 -8.94 -23.88 -20.32
CA ARG A 74 -8.81 -24.93 -21.33
C ARG A 74 -10.04 -25.81 -21.31
#